data_AF-A0A352NTD6-F1
#
_entry.id   AF-A0A352NTD6-F1
#
_cell.length_a   1.000
_cell.length_b   1.000
_cell.length_c   1.000
_cell.angle_alpha   90.00
_cell.angle_beta   90.00
_cell.angle_gamma   90.00
#
_symmetry.space_group_name_H-M   'P 1'
#
loop_
_entity.id
_entity.type
_entity.pdbx_description
1 polymer ?
#
loop_
_entity_poly.entity_id
_entity_poly.type
_entity_poly.pdbx_seq_one_letter_code
_entity_poly.pdbx_strand_id
1 'polypeptide(L)' 'MNSLADKIRKIGIIPVVKINDAKNSIPLVKALKEGGLDSVEITFRSPAAQNAIENVHREFPEFIVGA' A
#
# COMPACT_ATOMS: atom_id res chain seq x y z
N MET A 1 4.98 22.77 -0.22
CA MET A 1 4.88 21.35 -0.64
C MET A 1 4.99 20.50 0.62
N ASN A 2 4.02 19.62 0.91
CA ASN A 2 4.21 18.64 1.97
C ASN A 2 5.07 17.51 1.43
N SER A 3 6.16 17.17 2.12
CA SER A 3 7.02 16.06 1.73
C SER A 3 6.30 14.72 1.92
N LEU A 4 6.81 13.66 1.28
CA LEU A 4 6.33 12.29 1.55
C LEU A 4 6.45 11.95 3.05
N ALA A 5 7.55 12.38 3.69
CA ALA A 5 7.75 12.19 5.12
C ALA A 5 6.66 12.86 5.97
N ASP A 6 6.18 14.05 5.57
CA ASP A 6 5.08 14.73 6.28
C ASP A 6 3.75 14.00 6.12
N LYS A 7 3.48 13.40 4.95
CA LYS A 7 2.30 12.56 4.73
C LYS A 7 2.34 11.32 5.62
N ILE A 8 3.47 10.60 5.62
CA ILE A 8 3.68 9.41 6.44
C ILE A 8 3.52 9.72 7.94
N ARG A 9 4.10 10.83 8.42
CA ARG A 9 3.95 11.29 9.81
C ARG A 9 2.50 11.52 10.21
N LYS A 10 1.66 12.04 9.30
CA LYS A 10 0.23 12.27 9.56
C LYS A 10 -0.58 10.97 9.63
N ILE A 11 -0.19 9.95 8.87
CA ILE A 11 -0.85 8.62 8.92
C ILE A 11 -0.52 7.91 10.24
N GLY A 12 0.71 8.05 10.74
CA GLY A 12 1.14 7.56 12.06
C GLY A 12 1.44 6.05 12.11
N ILE A 13 0.82 5.24 11.26
CA ILE A 13 1.03 3.78 11.17
C ILE A 13 1.25 3.39 9.70
N ILE A 14 2.23 2.52 9.42
CA ILE A 14 2.42 1.91 8.10
C ILE A 14 2.21 0.40 8.24
N PRO A 15 1.18 -0.17 7.60
CA PRO A 15 1.01 -1.62 7.52
C PRO A 15 2.09 -2.24 6.62
N VAL A 16 2.87 -3.16 7.17
CA VAL A 16 3.88 -3.93 6.42
C VAL A 16 3.34 -5.33 6.17
N VAL A 17 3.11 -5.69 4.91
CA VAL A 17 2.40 -6.92 4.55
C VAL A 17 3.21 -7.81 3.60
N LYS A 18 2.92 -9.10 3.66
CA LYS A 18 3.30 -10.07 2.63
C LYS A 18 2.03 -10.49 1.89
N ILE A 19 2.01 -10.30 0.57
CA ILE A 19 0.88 -10.68 -0.28
C ILE A 19 1.27 -11.94 -1.06
N ASN A 20 0.53 -13.05 -0.95
CA ASN A 20 0.83 -14.28 -1.68
C ASN A 20 0.17 -14.35 -3.07
N ASP A 21 -0.93 -13.61 -3.27
CA ASP A 21 -1.65 -13.51 -4.54
C ASP A 21 -1.93 -12.03 -4.83
N ALA A 22 -1.46 -11.54 -5.98
CA ALA A 22 -1.61 -10.16 -6.40
C ALA A 22 -3.08 -9.72 -6.53
N LYS A 23 -4.03 -10.66 -6.70
CA LYS A 23 -5.46 -10.37 -6.70
C LYS A 23 -5.95 -9.81 -5.36
N ASN A 24 -5.25 -10.09 -4.27
CA ASN A 24 -5.61 -9.62 -2.94
C ASN A 24 -5.17 -8.18 -2.66
N SER A 25 -4.38 -7.55 -3.53
CA SER A 25 -3.86 -6.20 -3.26
C SER A 25 -4.94 -5.13 -3.29
N ILE A 26 -5.88 -5.20 -4.24
CA ILE A 26 -6.98 -4.23 -4.35
C ILE A 26 -7.98 -4.35 -3.19
N PRO A 27 -8.49 -5.55 -2.83
CA PRO A 27 -9.33 -5.69 -1.64
C PRO A 27 -8.64 -5.24 -0.36
N LEU A 28 -7.35 -5.54 -0.20
CA LEU A 28 -6.56 -5.10 0.96
C LEU A 28 -6.52 -3.58 1.05
N VAL A 29 -6.17 -2.88 -0.03
CA VAL A 29 -6.08 -1.42 -0.02
C VAL A 29 -7.44 -0.78 0.23
N LYS A 30 -8.54 -1.33 -0.31
CA LYS A 30 -9.90 -0.85 0.02
C LYS A 30 -10.17 -0.93 1.53
N ALA A 31 -9.87 -2.08 2.15
CA ALA A 31 -10.04 -2.26 3.58
C ALA A 31 -9.15 -1.31 4.41
N LEU A 32 -7.91 -1.06 3.98
CA LEU A 32 -7.02 -0.10 4.64
C LEU A 32 -7.59 1.33 4.58
N LYS A 33 -8.08 1.75 3.40
CA LYS A 33 -8.71 3.07 3.22
C LYS A 33 -9.98 3.23 4.05
N GLU A 34 -10.83 2.20 4.09
CA GLU A 34 -12.01 2.16 4.97
C GLU A 34 -11.64 2.25 6.45
N GLY A 35 -10.49 1.68 6.84
CA GLY A 35 -9.89 1.81 8.16
C GLY A 35 -9.15 3.12 8.44
N GLY A 36 -9.13 4.07 7.48
CA GLY A 36 -8.47 5.37 7.62
C GLY A 36 -6.95 5.34 7.40
N LEU A 37 -6.41 4.30 6.77
CA LEU A 37 -4.99 4.17 6.45
C LEU A 37 -4.77 4.38 4.95
N ASP A 38 -4.02 5.42 4.61
CA ASP A 38 -3.69 5.80 3.23
C ASP A 38 -2.29 5.34 2.78
N SER A 39 -1.73 4.32 3.45
CA SER A 39 -0.43 3.73 3.09
C SER A 39 -0.33 2.22 3.31
N VAL A 40 0.58 1.58 2.57
CA VAL A 40 1.00 0.17 2.79
C VAL A 40 2.44 -0.05 2.29
N GLU A 41 3.19 -0.91 2.96
CA GLU A 41 4.47 -1.46 2.48
C GLU A 41 4.26 -2.94 2.11
N ILE A 42 4.48 -3.29 0.84
CA ILE A 42 4.35 -4.66 0.33
C ILE A 42 5.75 -5.27 0.20
N THR A 43 6.10 -6.13 1.15
CA THR A 43 7.44 -6.75 1.17
C THR A 43 7.67 -7.66 -0.04
N PHE A 44 8.89 -7.63 -0.58
CA PHE A 44 9.37 -8.54 -1.66
C PHE A 44 9.64 -9.98 -1.17
N ARG A 45 8.84 -10.48 -0.25
CA ARG A 45 8.94 -11.85 0.31
C ARG A 45 8.01 -12.85 -0.39
N SER A 46 7.40 -12.45 -1.50
CA SER A 46 6.61 -13.31 -2.37
C SER A 46 6.86 -12.94 -3.84
N PRO A 47 6.67 -13.87 -4.78
CA PRO A 47 6.70 -13.58 -6.21
C PRO A 47 5.57 -12.62 -6.66
N ALA A 48 4.51 -12.47 -5.84
CA ALA A 48 3.37 -11.64 -6.16
C ALA A 48 3.58 -10.14 -5.85
N ALA A 49 4.64 -9.77 -5.14
CA ALA A 49 4.86 -8.41 -4.65
C ALA A 49 4.84 -7.34 -5.76
N GLN A 50 5.60 -7.55 -6.84
CA GLN A 50 5.67 -6.61 -7.95
C GLN A 50 4.29 -6.34 -8.57
N ASN A 51 3.57 -7.41 -8.93
CA ASN A 51 2.22 -7.29 -9.51
C ASN A 51 1.23 -6.66 -8.53
N ALA A 52 1.37 -6.95 -7.23
CA ALA A 52 0.53 -6.34 -6.20
C ALA A 52 0.74 -4.82 -6.13
N ILE A 53 2.00 -4.35 -6.13
CA ILE A 53 2.36 -2.94 -6.10
C ILE A 53 1.88 -2.23 -7.37
N GLU A 54 2.09 -2.83 -8.54
CA GLU A 54 1.63 -2.27 -9.82
C GLU A 54 0.10 -2.12 -9.85
N ASN A 55 -0.63 -3.15 -9.40
CA ASN A 55 -2.09 -3.10 -9.29
C ASN A 55 -2.53 -1.95 -8.38
N VAL A 56 -1.91 -1.80 -7.20
CA VAL A 56 -2.24 -0.74 -6.24
C VAL A 56 -1.94 0.64 -6.83
N HIS A 57 -0.77 0.83 -7.44
CA HIS A 57 -0.41 2.12 -8.02
C HIS A 57 -1.35 2.53 -9.15
N ARG A 58 -1.78 1.57 -9.99
CA ARG A 58 -2.71 1.83 -11.10
C ARG A 58 -4.13 2.14 -10.61
N GLU A 59 -4.64 1.39 -9.64
CA GLU A 59 -6.01 1.55 -9.13
C GLU A 59 -6.16 2.72 -8.15
N PHE A 60 -5.11 3.00 -7.37
CA PHE A 60 -5.10 4.01 -6.31
C PHE A 60 -3.89 4.95 -6.43
N PRO A 61 -3.85 5.82 -7.45
CA PRO A 61 -2.68 6.68 -7.72
C PRO A 61 -2.30 7.62 -6.57
N GLU A 62 -3.26 7.99 -5.72
CA GLU A 62 -3.04 8.85 -4.54
C GLU A 62 -2.67 8.06 -3.27
N PHE A 63 -2.78 6.72 -3.29
CA PHE A 63 -2.47 5.87 -2.14
C PHE A 63 -0.96 5.60 -2.09
N ILE A 64 -0.37 5.69 -0.89
CA ILE A 64 1.07 5.53 -0.72
C ILE A 64 1.40 4.04 -0.65
N VAL A 65 2.02 3.49 -1.70
CA VAL A 65 2.54 2.12 -1.71
C VAL A 65 4.06 2.12 -1.76
N GLY A 66 4.69 1.31 -0.88
CA GLY A 66 6.12 1.08 -0.82
C GLY A 66 6.48 -0.41 -0.81
N ALA A 67 7.77 -0.71 -0.74
CA ALA A 67 8.33 -2.06 -0.75
C ALA A 67 9.67 -2.16 -0.03
#